data_AF-A0A343WH18-F1
#
_entry.id   AF-A0A343WH18-F1
#
_cell.length_a   1.000
_cell.length_b   1.000
_cell.length_c   1.000
_cell.angle_alpha   90.00
_cell.angle_beta   90.00
_cell.angle_gamma   90.00
#
_symmetry.space_group_name_H-M   'P 1'
#
loop_
_entity.id
_entity.type
_entity.pdbx_description
1 polymer ?
#
loop_
_entity_poly.entity_id
_entity_poly.type
_entity_poly.pdbx_seq_one_letter_code
_entity_poly.pdbx_strand_id
1 'polypeptide(L)' 'YTTRYDNVDLNQILGNDRLLNSYFACLVDRGRCTPDGEELKRTIPDALVSGCAKCS' A
#
# COMPACT_ATOMS: atom_id res chain seq x y z
N TYR A 1 -10.78 7.19 0.29
CA TYR A 1 -10.05 5.95 0.00
C TYR A 1 -11.03 4.80 0.12
N THR A 2 -10.74 3.60 -0.40
CA THR A 2 -11.64 2.45 -0.20
C THR A 2 -11.30 1.72 1.09
N THR A 3 -12.31 1.17 1.77
CA THR A 3 -12.12 0.28 2.93
C THR A 3 -12.01 -1.19 2.54
N ARG A 4 -12.01 -1.49 1.23
CA ARG A 4 -11.99 -2.87 0.70
C ARG A 4 -10.79 -3.68 1.21
N TYR A 5 -9.68 -3.02 1.49
CA TYR A 5 -8.41 -3.65 1.86
C TYR A 5 -8.01 -3.38 3.32
N ASP A 6 -8.95 -2.94 4.17
CA ASP A 6 -8.65 -2.63 5.59
C ASP A 6 -8.34 -3.89 6.42
N ASN A 7 -8.69 -5.07 5.91
CA ASN A 7 -8.39 -6.36 6.54
C ASN A 7 -7.06 -6.98 6.09
N VAL A 8 -6.22 -6.25 5.37
CA VAL A 8 -4.88 -6.73 4.99
C VAL A 8 -4.01 -6.91 6.23
N ASP A 9 -3.34 -8.06 6.35
CA ASP A 9 -2.44 -8.35 7.47
C ASP A 9 -1.11 -7.60 7.32
N LEU A 10 -1.07 -6.39 7.88
CA LEU A 10 0.12 -5.54 7.87
C LEU A 10 1.29 -6.18 8.62
N ASN A 11 1.04 -6.94 9.70
CA ASN A 11 2.11 -7.57 10.47
C ASN A 11 2.80 -8.67 9.66
N GLN A 12 2.04 -9.43 8.88
CA GLN A 12 2.60 -10.41 7.95
C GLN A 12 3.46 -9.74 6.87
N ILE A 13 3.00 -8.63 6.29
CA ILE A 13 3.72 -7.93 5.23
C ILE A 13 5.01 -7.30 5.77
N LEU A 14 4.93 -6.58 6.88
CA LEU A 14 6.05 -5.88 7.49
C LEU A 14 7.06 -6.86 8.14
N GLY A 15 6.58 -8.01 8.64
CA GLY A 15 7.42 -9.05 9.23
C GLY A 15 8.06 -10.01 8.22
N ASN A 16 7.81 -9.84 6.92
CA ASN A 16 8.34 -10.71 5.88
C ASN A 16 9.03 -9.89 4.78
N ASP A 17 10.37 -9.92 4.78
CA ASP A 17 11.19 -9.16 3.84
C ASP A 17 10.83 -9.41 2.37
N ARG A 18 10.40 -10.63 2.02
CA ARG A 18 10.01 -10.94 0.64
C ARG A 18 8.75 -10.19 0.25
N LEU A 19 7.75 -10.18 1.14
CA LEU A 19 6.50 -9.46 0.92
C LEU A 19 6.74 -7.95 0.93
N LEU A 20 7.44 -7.43 1.94
CA LEU A 20 7.79 -6.02 2.04
C LEU A 20 8.50 -5.51 0.78
N ASN A 21 9.52 -6.24 0.29
CA ASN A 21 10.23 -5.87 -0.92
C ASN A 21 9.34 -5.89 -2.17
N SER A 22 8.37 -6.81 -2.26
CA SER A 22 7.39 -6.84 -3.35
C SER A 22 6.50 -5.59 -3.33
N TYR A 23 6.01 -5.19 -2.15
CA TYR A 23 5.22 -3.98 -1.98
C TYR A 23 6.04 -2.73 -2.31
N PHE A 24 7.26 -2.64 -1.80
CA PHE A 24 8.16 -1.53 -2.11
C PHE A 24 8.42 -1.42 -3.62
N ALA A 25 8.75 -2.52 -4.30
CA ALA A 25 8.98 -2.54 -5.74
C ALA A 25 7.75 -2.07 -6.54
N CYS A 26 6.55 -2.46 -6.12
CA CYS A 26 5.30 -1.94 -6.68
C CYS A 26 5.19 -0.42 -6.55
N LEU A 27 5.41 0.11 -5.33
CA LEU A 27 5.27 1.54 -5.03
C LEU A 27 6.26 2.43 -5.81
N VAL A 28 7.42 1.89 -6.19
CA VAL A 28 8.47 2.62 -6.93
C VAL A 28 8.55 2.26 -8.42
N ASP A 29 7.49 1.67 -8.99
CA ASP A 29 7.41 1.31 -10.42
C ASP A 29 8.49 0.33 -10.90
N ARG A 30 9.00 -0.53 -10.02
CA ARG A 30 10.03 -1.54 -10.31
C ARG A 30 9.54 -2.99 -10.24
N GLY A 31 8.26 -3.19 -9.98
CA GLY A 31 7.66 -4.51 -9.82
C GLY A 31 6.15 -4.50 -10.05
N ARG A 32 5.56 -5.70 -10.07
CA ARG A 32 4.10 -5.85 -10.17
C ARG A 32 3.45 -5.52 -8.82
N CYS A 33 2.27 -4.90 -8.90
CA CYS A 33 1.44 -4.65 -7.74
C CYS A 33 0.41 -5.76 -7.54
N THR A 34 0.17 -6.12 -6.28
CA THR A 34 -1.07 -6.78 -5.87
C THR A 34 -2.23 -5.76 -5.90
N PRO A 35 -3.51 -6.18 -5.92
CA PRO A 35 -4.63 -5.24 -6.00
C PRO A 35 -4.67 -4.21 -4.85
N ASP A 36 -4.31 -4.62 -3.64
CA ASP A 36 -4.15 -3.74 -2.47
C ASP A 36 -2.91 -2.84 -2.56
N GLY A 37 -1.78 -3.36 -3.05
CA GLY A 37 -0.58 -2.55 -3.32
C GLY A 37 -0.81 -1.47 -4.38
N GLU A 38 -1.60 -1.76 -5.41
CA GLU A 38 -1.99 -0.80 -6.45
C GLU A 38 -2.89 0.32 -5.87
N GLU A 39 -3.87 -0.04 -5.04
CA GLU A 39 -4.72 0.94 -4.37
C GLU A 39 -3.91 1.84 -3.43
N LEU A 40 -2.98 1.25 -2.67
CA LEU A 40 -2.05 1.97 -1.82
C LEU A 40 -1.20 2.94 -2.64
N LYS A 41 -0.61 2.49 -3.75
CA LYS A 41 0.19 3.31 -4.65
C LYS A 41 -0.57 4.51 -5.20
N ARG A 42 -1.83 4.32 -5.62
CA ARG A 42 -2.69 5.39 -6.13
C ARG A 42 -3.07 6.39 -5.06
N THR A 43 -3.18 5.94 -3.81
CA THR A 43 -3.67 6.73 -2.68
C THR A 43 -2.59 7.52 -1.95
N ILE A 44 -1.37 6.96 -1.84
CA ILE A 44 -0.25 7.56 -1.09
C ILE A 44 0.01 9.03 -1.45
N PRO A 45 0.08 9.44 -2.74
CA PRO A 45 0.39 10.83 -3.07
C PRO A 45 -0.64 11.82 -2.52
N ASP A 46 -1.95 11.53 -2.65
CA ASP A 46 -3.02 12.36 -2.08
C ASP A 46 -2.99 12.33 -0.56
N ALA A 47 -2.73 11.17 0.06
CA ALA A 47 -2.66 11.04 1.51
C ALA A 47 -1.50 11.86 2.10
N LEU A 48 -0.34 11.92 1.43
CA LEU A 48 0.79 12.74 1.87
C LEU A 48 0.48 14.24 1.77
N VAL A 49 -0.19 14.68 0.69
CA VAL A 49 -0.53 16.10 0.48
C VAL A 49 -1.67 16.54 1.40
N SER A 50 -2.67 15.68 1.61
CA SER A 50 -3.86 16.00 2.41
C SER A 50 -3.72 15.68 3.89
N GLY A 51 -2.59 15.11 4.33
CA GLY A 51 -2.41 14.66 5.71
C GLY A 51 -3.35 13.52 6.09
N CYS A 52 -3.58 12.58 5.17
CA CYS A 52 -4.46 11.41 5.35
C CYS A 52 -5.93 11.79 5.63
N ALA A 53 -6.44 12.93 5.15
CA ALA A 53 -7.77 13.43 5.48
C ALA A 53 -8.95 12.49 5.14
N LYS A 54 -8.72 11.46 4.30
CA LYS A 54 -9.72 10.48 3.86
C LYS A 54 -9.36 9.04 4.24
N CYS A 55 -8.36 8.84 5.10
CA CYS A 55 -7.95 7.54 5.63
C CYS A 55 -9.00 7.01 6.60
N SER A 56 -9.29 5.71 6.52
CA SER A 56 -10.10 4.97 7.49
C SER A 56 -9.27 4.47 8.66
#